data_AF-A0A0F8WYM1-F1
#
_entry.id   AF-A0A0F8WYM1-F1
#
_cell.length_a   1.000
_cell.length_b   1.000
_cell.length_c   1.000
_cell.angle_alpha   90.00
_cell.angle_beta   90.00
_cell.angle_gamma   90.00
#
_symmetry.space_group_name_H-M   'P 1'
#
loop_
_entity.id
_entity.type
_entity.pdbx_description
1 polymer ?
#
loop_
_entity_poly.entity_id
_entity_poly.type
_entity_poly.pdbx_seq_one_letter_code
_entity_poly.pdbx_strand_id
1 'polypeptide(L)'
;MITQRQPLLLAKQLATLDFLSGGRLIFGAGAGWMEEEFDALNVPFAARGPRMTEYLEVIRRCWTQDDPSFDGRYYKLGDVGFYPKPVQKPHPPIWVGGFADGALRRAKQSGKNAIYIVGQGSISDRP
;
A
#
# COMPACT_ATOMS: atom_id res chain seq x y z
N MET A 1 6.86 -5.06 -5.11
CA MET A 1 6.30 -3.95 -4.28
C MET A 1 4.76 -3.95 -4.26
N ILE A 2 4.06 -3.14 -3.44
CA ILE A 2 2.57 -3.22 -3.27
C ILE A 2 1.81 -3.10 -4.61
N THR A 3 2.31 -2.26 -5.52
CA THR A 3 1.74 -1.96 -6.84
C THR A 3 1.76 -3.13 -7.82
N GLN A 4 2.56 -4.16 -7.53
CA GLN A 4 2.65 -5.40 -8.31
C GLN A 4 1.81 -6.53 -7.71
N ARG A 5 1.13 -6.27 -6.60
CA ARG A 5 0.29 -7.26 -5.90
C ARG A 5 -1.18 -6.96 -6.15
N GLN A 6 -2.01 -7.99 -6.02
CA GLN A 6 -3.45 -7.82 -5.95
C GLN A 6 -3.81 -7.31 -4.53
N PRO A 7 -4.39 -6.11 -4.36
CA PRO A 7 -4.49 -5.46 -3.05
C PRO A 7 -5.41 -6.19 -2.07
N LEU A 8 -6.49 -6.82 -2.54
CA LEU A 8 -7.41 -7.59 -1.67
C LEU A 8 -6.71 -8.83 -1.08
N LEU A 9 -5.99 -9.58 -1.91
CA LEU A 9 -5.21 -10.74 -1.49
C LEU A 9 -4.11 -10.31 -0.52
N LEU A 10 -3.39 -9.24 -0.84
CA LEU A 10 -2.35 -8.71 0.03
C LEU A 10 -2.92 -8.28 1.40
N ALA A 11 -4.08 -7.62 1.43
CA ALA A 11 -4.75 -7.27 2.68
C ALA A 11 -5.02 -8.52 3.54
N LYS A 12 -5.49 -9.61 2.93
CA LYS A 12 -5.79 -10.87 3.63
C LYS A 12 -4.53 -11.55 4.14
N GLN A 13 -3.47 -11.59 3.34
CA GLN A 13 -2.17 -12.13 3.72
C GLN A 13 -1.58 -11.39 4.93
N LEU A 14 -1.62 -10.06 4.88
CA LEU A 14 -1.11 -9.21 5.96
C LEU A 14 -1.97 -9.30 7.23
N ALA A 15 -3.31 -9.35 7.12
CA ALA A 15 -4.18 -9.56 8.28
C ALA A 15 -3.94 -10.92 8.94
N THR A 16 -3.72 -11.97 8.13
CA THR A 16 -3.37 -13.30 8.62
C THR A 16 -2.00 -13.29 9.31
N LEU A 17 -1.01 -12.62 8.72
CA LEU A 17 0.32 -12.48 9.31
C LEU A 17 0.26 -11.70 10.63
N ASP A 18 -0.53 -10.63 10.69
CA ASP A 18 -0.75 -9.86 11.91
C ASP A 18 -1.30 -10.75 13.03
N PHE A 19 -2.34 -11.53 12.72
CA PHE A 19 -2.94 -12.50 13.64
C PHE A 19 -1.92 -13.54 14.13
N LEU A 20 -1.23 -14.21 13.20
CA LEU A 20 -0.23 -15.25 13.53
C LEU A 20 0.96 -14.69 14.30
N SER A 21 1.32 -13.42 14.06
CA SER A 21 2.42 -12.77 14.76
C SER A 21 2.04 -12.29 16.16
N GLY A 22 0.75 -12.31 16.54
CA GLY A 22 0.27 -11.71 17.78
C GLY A 22 0.33 -10.19 17.75
N GLY A 23 0.10 -9.57 16.60
CA GLY A 23 0.06 -8.12 16.46
C GLY A 23 1.41 -7.43 16.32
N ARG A 24 2.42 -8.12 15.77
CA ARG A 24 3.78 -7.58 15.60
C ARG A 24 4.07 -7.10 14.18
N LEU A 25 3.08 -7.12 13.29
CA LEU A 25 3.26 -6.69 11.91
C LEU A 25 3.43 -5.16 11.83
N ILE A 26 4.47 -4.72 11.13
CA ILE A 26 4.57 -3.37 10.57
C ILE A 26 4.49 -3.51 9.05
N PHE A 27 3.50 -2.87 8.43
CA PHE A 27 3.31 -2.95 6.99
C PHE A 27 4.14 -1.88 6.27
N GLY A 28 5.30 -2.27 5.76
CA GLY A 28 6.10 -1.47 4.83
C GLY A 28 5.49 -1.46 3.43
N ALA A 29 5.20 -0.28 2.89
CA ALA A 29 4.63 -0.08 1.57
C ALA A 29 5.51 0.85 0.73
N GLY A 30 5.65 0.53 -0.55
CA GLY A 30 6.39 1.34 -1.52
C GLY A 30 5.88 1.10 -2.94
N ALA A 31 6.06 2.08 -3.82
CA ALA A 31 5.47 2.05 -5.16
C ALA A 31 6.20 1.16 -6.16
N GLY A 32 7.40 0.68 -5.84
CA GLY A 32 8.30 0.02 -6.78
C GLY A 32 9.08 1.02 -7.66
N TRP A 33 10.28 0.60 -8.06
CA TRP A 33 11.24 1.45 -8.77
C TRP A 33 11.86 0.80 -10.00
N MET A 34 11.94 -0.53 -10.04
CA MET A 34 12.55 -1.30 -11.14
C MET A 34 11.52 -1.62 -12.21
N GLU A 35 11.67 -1.12 -13.42
CA GLU A 35 10.70 -1.28 -14.51
C GLU A 35 10.66 -2.72 -15.03
N GLU A 36 11.81 -3.39 -15.05
CA GLU A 36 11.94 -4.79 -15.50
C GLU A 36 11.14 -5.76 -14.61
N GLU A 37 11.03 -5.48 -13.31
CA GLU A 37 10.19 -6.26 -12.39
C GLU A 37 8.70 -6.11 -12.73
N PHE A 38 8.28 -4.92 -13.17
CA PHE A 38 6.91 -4.64 -13.57
C PHE A 38 6.55 -5.35 -14.88
N ASP A 39 7.44 -5.30 -15.86
CA ASP A 39 7.29 -5.99 -17.13
C ASP A 39 7.20 -7.51 -16.93
N ALA A 40 8.09 -8.08 -16.11
CA ALA A 40 8.07 -9.51 -15.80
C ALA A 40 6.76 -9.97 -15.11
N LEU A 41 6.11 -9.08 -14.35
CA LEU A 41 4.85 -9.35 -13.67
C LEU A 41 3.61 -8.95 -14.49
N ASN A 42 3.80 -8.43 -15.72
CA ASN A 42 2.73 -7.90 -16.57
C ASN A 42 1.90 -6.79 -15.88
N VAL A 43 2.58 -5.93 -15.11
CA VAL A 43 1.95 -4.82 -14.39
C VAL A 43 2.48 -3.50 -14.96
N PRO A 44 1.65 -2.51 -15.32
CA PRO A 44 2.16 -1.28 -15.92
C PRO A 44 3.03 -0.49 -14.93
N PHE A 45 4.25 -0.12 -15.33
CA PHE A 45 5.17 0.70 -14.52
C PHE A 45 4.70 2.16 -14.36
N ALA A 46 4.05 2.69 -15.40
CA ALA A 46 3.44 4.01 -15.38
C ALA A 46 2.35 4.11 -14.30
N ALA A 47 2.21 5.31 -13.72
CA ALA A 47 1.20 5.62 -12.70
C ALA A 47 1.24 4.74 -11.42
N ARG A 48 2.37 4.09 -11.13
CA ARG A 48 2.56 3.30 -9.89
C ARG A 48 2.34 4.09 -8.60
N GLY A 49 2.66 5.39 -8.58
CA GLY A 49 2.42 6.27 -7.43
C GLY A 49 0.92 6.43 -7.10
N PRO A 50 0.10 6.94 -8.03
CA PRO A 50 -1.35 6.97 -7.86
C PRO A 50 -1.98 5.60 -7.57
N ARG A 51 -1.54 4.54 -8.26
CA ARG A 51 -2.02 3.16 -8.01
C ARG A 51 -1.74 2.70 -6.58
N MET A 52 -0.54 2.99 -6.07
CA MET A 52 -0.20 2.69 -4.68
C MET A 52 -1.15 3.37 -3.70
N THR A 53 -1.51 4.63 -3.93
CA THR A 53 -2.45 5.35 -3.07
C THR A 53 -3.81 4.65 -3.02
N GLU A 54 -4.36 4.25 -4.16
CA GLU A 54 -5.62 3.50 -4.19
C GLU A 54 -5.49 2.14 -3.49
N TYR A 55 -4.40 1.42 -3.73
CA TYR A 55 -4.18 0.10 -3.12
C TYR A 55 -4.07 0.18 -1.60
N LEU A 56 -3.40 1.20 -1.07
CA LEU A 56 -3.33 1.45 0.37
C LEU A 56 -4.72 1.72 0.96
N GLU A 57 -5.53 2.52 0.28
CA GLU A 57 -6.90 2.81 0.73
C GLU A 57 -7.78 1.56 0.70
N VAL A 58 -7.70 0.74 -0.35
CA VAL A 58 -8.40 -0.55 -0.44
C VAL A 58 -8.04 -1.47 0.72
N ILE A 59 -6.74 -1.64 0.99
CA ILE A 59 -6.25 -2.48 2.09
C ILE A 59 -6.77 -1.95 3.43
N ARG A 60 -6.69 -0.64 3.65
CA ARG A 60 -7.17 -0.01 4.88
C ARG A 60 -8.67 -0.25 5.08
N ARG A 61 -9.49 -0.04 4.06
CA ARG A 61 -10.94 -0.31 4.12
C ARG A 61 -11.22 -1.77 4.48
N CYS A 62 -10.52 -2.71 3.84
CA CYS A 62 -10.64 -4.13 4.15
C CYS A 62 -10.39 -4.42 5.64
N TRP A 63 -9.43 -3.75 6.26
CA TRP A 63 -9.08 -3.94 7.67
C TRP A 63 -10.02 -3.23 8.65
N THR A 64 -10.60 -2.09 8.27
CA THR A 64 -11.32 -1.21 9.22
C THR A 64 -12.84 -1.17 9.05
N GLN A 65 -13.38 -1.62 7.91
CA GLN A 65 -14.82 -1.60 7.63
C GLN A 65 -15.37 -3.02 7.58
N ASP A 66 -16.58 -3.25 8.07
CA ASP A 66 -17.20 -4.58 8.02
C ASP A 66 -17.49 -5.01 6.58
N ASP A 67 -18.09 -4.11 5.78
CA ASP A 67 -18.40 -4.28 4.36
C ASP A 67 -17.57 -3.31 3.49
N PRO A 68 -16.31 -3.66 3.17
CA PRO A 68 -15.43 -2.77 2.41
C PRO A 68 -15.84 -2.69 0.94
N SER A 69 -15.97 -1.47 0.44
CA SER A 69 -16.18 -1.18 -0.99
C SER A 69 -15.22 -0.08 -1.47
N PHE A 70 -14.89 -0.10 -2.76
CA PHE A 70 -13.99 0.88 -3.37
C PHE A 70 -14.21 0.98 -4.88
N ASP A 71 -14.38 2.20 -5.40
CA ASP A 71 -14.49 2.45 -6.84
C ASP A 71 -13.43 3.50 -7.24
N GLY A 72 -12.25 3.01 -7.61
CA GLY A 72 -11.11 3.82 -8.03
C GLY A 72 -10.78 3.64 -9.50
N ARG A 73 -9.78 4.40 -9.97
CA ARG A 73 -9.30 4.34 -11.35
C ARG A 73 -8.48 3.08 -11.63
N TYR A 74 -7.72 2.62 -10.65
CA TYR A 74 -6.80 1.49 -10.79
C TYR A 74 -7.29 0.23 -10.08
N TYR A 75 -8.24 0.35 -9.16
CA TYR A 75 -8.85 -0.79 -8.50
C TYR A 75 -10.33 -0.58 -8.23
N LYS A 76 -11.11 -1.64 -8.40
CA LYS A 76 -12.52 -1.70 -8.03
C LYS A 76 -12.74 -2.89 -7.10
N LEU A 77 -13.31 -2.61 -5.94
CA LEU A 77 -13.74 -3.60 -4.95
C LEU A 77 -15.25 -3.51 -4.86
N GLY A 78 -15.93 -4.56 -5.31
CA GLY A 78 -17.37 -4.73 -5.11
C GLY A 78 -17.71 -4.96 -3.64
N ASP A 79 -18.96 -5.28 -3.35
CA ASP A 79 -19.39 -5.60 -1.98
C ASP A 79 -18.88 -6.99 -1.60
N VAL A 80 -17.77 -7.05 -0.85
CA VAL A 80 -17.11 -8.31 -0.47
C VAL A 80 -16.86 -8.35 1.02
N GLY A 81 -17.37 -9.40 1.67
CA GLY A 81 -17.02 -9.73 3.04
C GLY A 81 -15.51 -9.99 3.17
N PHE A 82 -14.86 -9.28 4.09
CA PHE A 82 -13.42 -9.40 4.30
C PHE A 82 -13.09 -9.94 5.70
N TYR A 83 -12.54 -11.14 5.76
CA TYR A 83 -11.98 -11.75 6.96
C TYR A 83 -10.74 -12.61 6.66
N PRO A 84 -9.81 -12.78 7.62
CA PRO A 84 -9.81 -12.19 8.96
C PRO A 84 -9.50 -10.69 8.96
N LYS A 85 -9.91 -9.98 10.03
CA LYS A 85 -9.42 -8.62 10.32
C LYS A 85 -8.09 -8.72 11.07
N PRO A 86 -7.19 -7.71 10.95
CA PRO A 86 -6.02 -7.64 11.80
C PRO A 86 -6.38 -7.56 13.29
N VAL A 87 -5.49 -8.07 14.14
CA VAL A 87 -5.62 -8.00 15.60
C VAL A 87 -5.25 -6.62 16.11
N GLN A 88 -4.26 -5.97 15.48
CA GLN A 88 -3.89 -4.58 15.79
C GLN A 88 -5.04 -3.63 15.41
N LYS A 89 -5.34 -2.66 16.28
CA LYS A 89 -6.38 -1.64 16.08
C LYS A 89 -5.79 -0.23 15.94
N PRO A 90 -6.30 0.60 15.03
CA PRO A 90 -7.35 0.30 14.04
C PRO A 90 -6.90 -0.68 12.94
N HIS A 91 -5.59 -0.76 12.69
CA HIS A 91 -4.94 -1.69 11.77
C HIS A 91 -3.42 -1.74 12.10
N PRO A 92 -2.62 -2.63 11.49
CA PRO A 92 -1.16 -2.63 11.65
C PRO A 92 -0.55 -1.28 11.23
N PRO A 93 0.50 -0.79 11.90
CA PRO A 93 1.20 0.43 11.49
C PRO A 93 1.65 0.34 10.03
N ILE A 94 1.39 1.39 9.25
CA ILE A 94 1.77 1.46 7.83
C ILE A 94 2.94 2.43 7.68
N TRP A 95 4.04 1.95 7.12
CA TRP A 95 5.22 2.75 6.79
C TRP A 95 5.35 2.89 5.29
N VAL A 96 5.33 4.13 4.79
CA VAL A 96 5.45 4.39 3.35
C VAL A 96 6.84 4.92 3.03
N GLY A 97 7.59 4.16 2.23
CA GLY A 97 8.88 4.58 1.69
C GLY A 97 8.74 5.24 0.32
N GLY A 98 9.49 6.33 0.08
CA GLY A 98 9.58 6.91 -1.26
C GLY A 98 10.54 8.11 -1.35
N PHE A 99 11.15 8.27 -2.53
CA PHE A 99 12.18 9.28 -2.80
C PHE A 99 11.72 10.42 -3.72
N ALA A 100 10.49 10.37 -4.24
CA ALA A 100 9.98 11.35 -5.20
C ALA A 100 9.17 12.46 -4.53
N ASP A 101 9.09 13.65 -5.16
CA ASP A 101 8.21 14.75 -4.71
C ASP A 101 6.74 14.30 -4.53
N GLY A 102 6.31 13.33 -5.35
CA GLY A 102 5.00 12.70 -5.20
C GLY A 102 4.84 11.95 -3.88
N ALA A 103 5.90 11.34 -3.35
CA ALA A 103 5.90 10.69 -2.03
C ALA A 103 5.81 11.72 -0.90
N LEU A 104 6.52 12.84 -1.00
CA LEU A 104 6.43 13.96 -0.05
C LEU A 104 5.03 14.60 -0.04
N ARG A 105 4.40 14.79 -1.21
CA ARG A 105 3.01 15.26 -1.29
C ARG A 105 2.03 14.28 -0.63
N ARG A 106 2.18 12.98 -0.91
CA ARG A 106 1.36 11.92 -0.29
C ARG A 106 1.55 11.86 1.23
N ALA A 107 2.78 12.09 1.71
CA ALA A 107 3.08 12.18 3.14
C ALA A 107 2.24 13.26 3.83
N LYS A 108 2.20 14.46 3.25
CA LYS A 108 1.41 15.58 3.78
C LYS A 108 -0.10 15.30 3.79
N GLN A 109 -0.60 14.54 2.81
CA GLN A 109 -2.04 14.24 2.67
C GLN A 109 -2.52 13.09 3.58
N SER A 110 -1.64 12.23 4.05
CA SER A 110 -2.03 10.96 4.70
C SER A 110 -2.35 11.07 6.19
N GLY A 111 -2.13 12.22 6.83
CA GLY A 111 -2.43 12.44 8.25
C GLY A 111 -1.78 11.41 9.18
N LYS A 112 -2.46 11.02 10.26
CA LYS A 112 -1.99 10.00 11.24
C LYS A 112 -2.05 8.55 10.72
N ASN A 113 -2.45 8.32 9.46
CA ASN A 113 -2.82 6.99 8.96
C ASN A 113 -1.67 6.19 8.34
N ALA A 114 -0.54 6.83 8.06
CA ALA A 114 0.70 6.19 7.66
C ALA A 114 1.90 7.06 8.04
N ILE A 115 2.99 6.45 8.50
CA ILE A 115 4.25 7.14 8.74
C ILE A 115 5.04 7.11 7.44
N TYR A 116 5.36 8.28 6.90
CA TYR A 116 6.18 8.39 5.69
C TYR A 116 7.64 8.52 6.07
N ILE A 117 8.45 7.57 5.63
CA ILE A 117 9.90 7.61 5.76
C ILE A 117 10.44 8.06 4.40
N VAL A 118 10.78 9.35 4.32
CA VAL A 118 11.44 9.93 3.14
C VAL A 118 12.94 9.96 3.41
N GLY A 119 13.69 9.15 2.68
CA GLY A 119 15.15 9.23 2.67
C GLY A 119 15.61 10.34 1.72
N GLN A 120 16.63 11.12 2.11
CA GLN A 120 17.38 11.97 1.19
C GLN A 120 18.17 11.04 0.25
N GLY A 121 17.78 10.96 -1.02
CA GLY A 121 18.53 10.26 -2.06
C GLY A 121 18.99 11.24 -3.12
N SER A 122 20.27 11.62 -3.09
CA SER A 122 20.92 12.29 -4.22
C SER A 122 20.95 11.31 -5.39
N ILE A 123 20.14 11.57 -6.42
CA ILE A 123 20.41 11.03 -7.76
C ILE A 123 21.46 11.96 -8.35
N SER A 124 22.73 11.64 -8.08
CA SER A 124 23.80 12.03 -8.99
C SER A 124 23.55 11.28 -10.30
N ASP A 125 22.83 11.92 -11.22
CA ASP A 125 23.35 12.20 -12.54
C ASP A 125 22.37 13.04 -13.34
N ARG A 126 22.89 14.21 -13.72
CA ARG A 126 22.37 15.09 -14.76
C ARG A 126 22.46 14.37 -16.12
N PRO A 127 21.67 14.83 -17.09
CA PRO A 127 22.23 15.75 -18.10
C PRO A 127 21.93 17.22 -17.82
#